data_AF-A0A7C7RZA8-F1
#
_entry.id   AF-A0A7C7RZA8-F1
#
_cell.length_a   1.000
_cell.length_b   1.000
_cell.length_c   1.000
_cell.angle_alpha   90.00
_cell.angle_beta   90.00
_cell.angle_gamma   90.00
#
_symmetry.space_group_name_H-M   'P 1'
#
loop_
_entity.id
_entity.type
_entity.pdbx_description
1 polymer ?
#
loop_
_entity_poly.entity_id
_entity_poly.type
_entity_poly.pdbx_seq_one_letter_code
_entity_poly.pdbx_strand_id
1 'polypeptide(L)'
;MPLLAGAGVVLGLSWYGYFGARLATVVVGLYLAWRALVEPRFLARRGRGLALLLVGALLAVSPLAFHYLAHPTEFLSRYNQVSIFASGWLEREVSITGRSATSLLLEQLWKSVSAFNFTPDPTFWYRPDAPLLDPLSGLFFVLGLAAAAVRARRPGHGLLHLWFWSFIFLGWTLTENPPSSQRGVGMVPVVAVLAAVGLVETMGLARRVAAWGEAIAGGQIDLRGRFCRAAVGLILVLTAVINMRFYFGVYTPRRVYGNPTAEVADVLCDALEVRAAVPPVYFDGAPVMYWDFGAIGFRLRGVEGRDFSPDEGLGDVDLSRGALFVVLGENAPDLSRIRAAFPDGRAETFCSAADGRLLFTLYEIPATED
;
A
#
# COMPACT_ATOMS: atom_id res chain seq x y z
N MET A 1 23.28 13.23 21.82
CA MET A 1 22.80 14.52 21.25
C MET A 1 22.76 14.53 19.72
N PRO A 2 23.81 14.14 18.97
CA PRO A 2 23.75 14.11 17.49
C PRO A 2 22.66 13.18 16.94
N LEU A 3 22.39 12.07 17.63
CA LEU A 3 21.30 11.15 17.27
C LEU A 3 19.90 11.80 17.25
N LEU A 4 19.62 12.76 18.14
CA LEU A 4 18.30 13.42 18.18
C LEU A 4 18.17 14.48 17.08
N ALA A 5 19.26 15.19 16.77
CA ALA A 5 19.28 16.08 15.62
C ALA A 5 19.07 15.30 14.32
N GLY A 6 19.79 14.18 14.14
CA GLY A 6 19.62 13.28 13.00
C GLY A 6 18.21 12.69 12.92
N ALA A 7 17.62 12.26 14.04
CA ALA A 7 16.23 11.81 14.09
C ALA A 7 15.25 12.92 13.68
N GLY A 8 15.50 14.16 14.10
CA GLY A 8 14.76 15.34 13.65
C GLY A 8 14.84 15.52 12.14
N VAL A 9 16.04 15.52 11.57
CA VAL A 9 16.24 15.63 10.11
C VAL A 9 15.50 14.54 9.36
N VAL A 10 15.61 13.28 9.79
CA VAL A 10 14.87 12.14 9.18
C VAL A 10 13.36 12.33 9.29
N LEU A 11 12.86 12.84 10.41
CA LEU A 11 11.44 13.13 10.61
C LEU A 11 10.95 14.25 9.67
N GLY A 12 11.75 15.29 9.44
CA GLY A 12 11.40 16.35 8.49
C GLY A 12 11.50 15.90 7.02
N LEU A 13 12.53 15.11 6.68
CA LEU A 13 12.68 14.53 5.34
C LEU A 13 11.55 13.56 4.98
N SER A 14 10.96 12.87 5.97
CA SER A 14 9.85 11.94 5.72
C SER A 14 8.64 12.63 5.06
N TRP A 15 8.46 13.93 5.26
CA TRP A 15 7.36 14.70 4.67
C TRP A 15 7.44 14.81 3.14
N TYR A 16 8.63 14.69 2.57
CA TYR A 16 8.85 14.70 1.12
C TYR A 16 8.60 13.35 0.47
N GLY A 17 8.68 12.25 1.24
CA GLY A 17 8.57 10.90 0.70
C GLY A 17 7.13 10.51 0.39
N TYR A 18 6.28 10.44 1.41
CA TYR A 18 4.90 10.00 1.27
C TYR A 18 3.98 10.77 2.21
N PHE A 19 2.75 11.07 1.76
CA PHE A 19 1.80 11.82 2.58
C PHE A 19 1.51 11.14 3.91
N GLY A 20 1.36 9.80 3.92
CA GLY A 20 1.17 9.03 5.15
C GLY A 20 2.36 9.05 6.11
N ALA A 21 3.58 9.36 5.64
CA ALA A 21 4.75 9.46 6.51
C ALA A 21 4.67 10.64 7.49
N ARG A 22 3.84 11.66 7.19
CA ARG A 22 3.56 12.78 8.10
C ARG A 22 2.97 12.30 9.43
N LEU A 23 2.25 11.18 9.43
CA LEU A 23 1.72 10.58 10.65
C LEU A 23 2.81 10.19 11.64
N ALA A 24 4.05 9.92 11.19
CA ALA A 24 5.18 9.71 12.08
C ALA A 24 5.47 10.95 12.95
N THR A 25 5.26 12.16 12.43
CA THR A 25 5.41 13.41 13.20
C THR A 25 4.37 13.50 14.30
N VAL A 26 3.13 13.08 14.01
CA VAL A 26 2.05 12.98 15.02
C VAL A 26 2.41 11.93 16.07
N VAL A 27 2.87 10.73 15.69
CA VAL A 27 3.28 9.69 16.64
C VAL A 27 4.39 10.17 17.56
N VAL A 28 5.43 10.83 17.02
CA VAL A 28 6.51 11.42 17.82
C VAL A 28 5.96 12.49 18.77
N GLY A 29 5.10 13.39 18.29
CA GLY A 29 4.46 14.41 19.11
C GLY A 29 3.63 13.83 20.25
N LEU A 30 2.75 12.86 19.97
CA LEU A 30 1.94 12.16 20.96
C LEU A 30 2.80 11.44 22.00
N TYR A 31 3.87 10.77 21.56
CA TYR A 31 4.80 10.11 22.46
C TYR A 31 5.50 11.09 23.40
N LEU A 32 6.01 12.20 22.87
CA LEU A 32 6.69 13.22 23.67
C LEU A 32 5.73 13.90 24.64
N ALA A 33 4.51 14.21 24.22
CA ALA A 33 3.46 14.75 25.07
C ALA A 33 3.11 13.78 26.21
N TRP A 34 2.88 12.51 25.89
CA TRP A 34 2.64 11.47 26.88
C TRP A 34 3.78 11.38 27.92
N ARG A 35 5.04 11.38 27.48
CA ARG A 35 6.20 11.33 28.38
C ARG A 35 6.35 12.59 29.23
N ALA A 36 6.05 13.76 28.69
CA ALA A 36 6.06 15.01 29.46
C ALA A 36 4.98 15.02 30.55
N LEU A 37 3.81 14.41 30.30
CA LEU A 37 2.71 14.31 31.26
C LEU A 37 2.96 13.27 32.36
N VAL A 38 3.58 12.14 32.04
CA VAL A 38 3.77 11.03 32.98
C VAL A 38 5.08 11.14 33.78
N GLU A 39 6.11 11.78 33.23
CA GLU A 39 7.42 11.87 33.88
C GLU A 39 7.73 13.28 34.40
N PRO A 40 7.80 13.47 35.73
CA PRO A 40 8.22 14.73 36.32
C PRO A 40 9.60 15.16 35.78
N ARG A 41 9.74 16.46 35.51
CA ARG A 41 10.99 17.05 35.00
C ARG A 41 11.49 16.45 33.67
N PHE A 42 10.64 15.81 32.88
CA PHE A 42 11.02 15.25 31.57
C PHE A 42 11.63 16.32 30.66
N LEU A 43 10.95 17.46 30.51
CA LEU A 43 11.41 18.58 29.69
C LEU A 43 12.70 19.20 30.23
N ALA A 44 12.85 19.34 31.54
CA ALA A 44 14.09 19.84 32.14
C ALA A 44 15.27 18.89 31.86
N ARG A 45 15.04 17.57 31.87
CA ARG A 45 16.09 16.56 31.63
C ARG A 45 16.42 16.37 30.14
N ARG A 46 15.44 16.50 29.25
CA ARG A 46 15.57 16.17 27.81
C ARG A 46 15.50 17.38 26.88
N GLY A 47 15.22 18.58 27.39
CA GLY A 47 14.89 19.77 26.61
C GLY A 47 15.92 20.11 25.54
N ARG A 48 17.22 20.07 25.84
CA ARG A 48 18.28 20.28 24.84
C ARG A 48 18.20 19.29 23.67
N GLY A 49 17.95 18.02 23.97
CA GLY A 49 17.80 16.99 22.94
C GLY A 49 16.52 17.16 22.11
N LEU A 50 15.42 17.57 22.75
CA LEU A 50 14.16 17.85 22.07
C LEU A 50 14.25 19.08 21.19
N ALA A 51 14.96 20.12 21.63
CA ALA A 51 15.25 21.31 20.83
C ALA A 51 16.06 20.93 19.58
N LEU A 52 17.09 20.08 19.71
CA LEU A 52 17.87 19.59 18.57
C LEU A 52 17.01 18.76 17.60
N LEU A 53 16.10 17.92 18.11
CA LEU A 53 15.15 17.19 17.27
C LEU A 53 14.23 18.14 16.51
N LEU A 54 13.67 19.14 17.19
CA LEU A 54 12.79 20.12 16.59
C LEU A 54 13.51 20.95 15.52
N VAL A 55 14.71 21.45 15.82
CA VAL A 55 15.54 22.20 14.86
C VAL A 55 15.88 21.33 13.65
N GLY A 56 16.30 20.09 13.85
CA GLY A 56 16.58 19.16 12.75
C GLY A 56 15.35 18.93 11.85
N ALA A 57 14.17 18.74 12.45
CA ALA A 57 12.92 18.55 11.72
C ALA A 57 12.50 19.80 10.96
N LEU A 58 12.56 20.98 11.60
CA LEU A 58 12.20 22.26 10.99
C LEU A 58 13.12 22.61 9.82
N LEU A 59 14.44 22.44 9.99
CA LEU A 59 15.40 22.68 8.91
C LEU A 59 15.10 21.80 7.70
N ALA A 60 14.91 20.50 7.91
CA ALA A 60 14.61 19.57 6.83
C ALA A 60 13.26 19.85 6.15
N VAL A 61 12.19 20.11 6.90
CA VAL A 61 10.85 20.35 6.35
C VAL A 61 10.67 21.76 5.78
N SER A 62 11.56 22.71 6.11
CA SER A 62 11.37 24.14 5.81
C SER A 62 11.05 24.47 4.34
N PRO A 63 11.72 23.93 3.30
CA PRO A 63 11.32 24.20 1.92
C PRO A 63 9.86 23.86 1.63
N LEU A 64 9.42 22.68 2.06
CA LEU A 64 8.03 22.23 1.91
C LEU A 64 7.06 23.04 2.77
N ALA A 65 7.46 23.42 3.98
CA ALA A 65 6.66 24.27 4.86
C ALA A 65 6.42 25.65 4.23
N PHE A 66 7.44 26.27 3.64
CA PHE A 66 7.29 27.54 2.92
C PHE A 66 6.35 27.41 1.71
N HIS A 67 6.44 26.31 0.97
CA HIS A 67 5.51 26.02 -0.12
C HIS A 67 4.05 25.94 0.38
N TYR A 68 3.79 25.24 1.48
CA TYR A 68 2.44 25.13 2.05
C TYR A 68 1.93 26.40 2.72
N LEU A 69 2.82 27.26 3.21
CA LEU A 69 2.42 28.59 3.67
C LEU A 69 1.94 29.47 2.51
N ALA A 70 2.56 29.33 1.33
CA ALA A 70 2.11 30.01 0.11
C ALA A 70 0.87 29.35 -0.51
N HIS A 71 0.71 28.03 -0.36
CA HIS A 71 -0.37 27.22 -0.96
C HIS A 71 -1.10 26.37 0.10
N PRO A 72 -1.88 27.00 1.01
CA PRO A 72 -2.48 26.30 2.15
C PRO A 72 -3.53 25.26 1.75
N THR A 73 -4.20 25.45 0.61
CA THR A 73 -5.17 24.48 0.05
C THR A 73 -4.50 23.17 -0.34
N GLU A 74 -3.26 23.21 -0.84
CA GLU A 74 -2.50 22.01 -1.23
C GLU A 74 -2.10 21.16 -0.03
N PHE A 75 -1.86 21.79 1.12
CA PHE A 75 -1.52 21.08 2.36
C PHE A 75 -2.64 20.10 2.77
N LEU A 76 -3.90 20.54 2.64
CA LEU A 76 -5.09 19.76 3.01
C LEU A 76 -5.65 18.92 1.85
N SER A 77 -5.14 19.06 0.63
CA SER A 77 -5.67 18.39 -0.57
C SER A 77 -5.87 16.88 -0.38
N ARG A 78 -4.85 16.17 0.08
CA ARG A 78 -4.93 14.72 0.33
C ARG A 78 -5.84 14.37 1.50
N TYR A 79 -5.85 15.18 2.57
CA TYR A 79 -6.77 14.97 3.69
C TYR A 79 -8.23 15.07 3.23
N ASN A 80 -8.55 16.11 2.44
CA ASN A 80 -9.89 16.31 1.88
C ASN A 80 -10.31 15.20 0.92
N GLN A 81 -9.36 14.55 0.24
CA GLN A 81 -9.63 13.43 -0.66
C GLN A 81 -9.91 12.11 0.06
N VAL A 82 -9.26 11.84 1.19
CA VAL A 82 -9.28 10.49 1.79
C VAL A 82 -9.95 10.40 3.15
N SER A 83 -10.18 11.52 3.85
CA SER A 83 -10.86 11.52 5.14
C SER A 83 -12.33 11.23 4.94
N ILE A 84 -12.89 10.26 5.69
CA ILE A 84 -14.31 9.88 5.60
C ILE A 84 -15.27 11.04 5.90
N PHE A 85 -14.78 12.06 6.63
CA PHE A 85 -15.55 13.25 6.96
C PHE A 85 -15.40 14.33 5.88
N ALA A 86 -14.16 14.64 5.49
CA ALA A 86 -13.90 15.76 4.59
C ALA A 86 -14.26 15.48 3.13
N SER A 87 -14.23 14.21 2.70
CA SER A 87 -14.62 13.82 1.35
C SER A 87 -16.13 13.70 1.14
N GLY A 88 -16.91 13.75 2.22
CA GLY A 88 -18.35 13.46 2.21
C GLY A 88 -18.69 11.97 2.12
N TRP A 89 -17.71 11.06 2.20
CA TRP A 89 -17.94 9.62 2.11
C TRP A 89 -18.92 9.10 3.16
N LEU A 90 -18.75 9.49 4.43
CA LEU A 90 -19.60 8.99 5.52
C LEU A 90 -21.07 9.41 5.32
N GLU A 91 -21.31 10.66 4.95
CA GLU A 91 -22.66 11.16 4.66
C GLU A 91 -23.30 10.42 3.49
N ARG A 92 -22.52 10.22 2.41
CA ARG A 92 -22.95 9.45 1.24
C ARG A 92 -23.30 8.02 1.60
N GLU A 93 -22.46 7.32 2.34
CA GLU A 93 -22.71 5.93 2.74
C GLU A 93 -23.92 5.78 3.66
N VAL A 94 -24.14 6.73 4.57
CA VAL A 94 -25.37 6.78 5.38
C VAL A 94 -26.59 6.90 4.48
N SER A 95 -26.54 7.77 3.47
CA SER A 95 -27.67 7.97 2.54
C SER A 95 -27.95 6.76 1.65
N ILE A 96 -26.89 6.06 1.18
CA ILE A 96 -27.02 4.91 0.27
C ILE A 96 -27.45 3.66 1.05
N THR A 97 -26.82 3.39 2.19
CA THR A 97 -27.02 2.13 2.93
C THR A 97 -28.15 2.20 3.95
N GLY A 98 -28.58 3.41 4.35
CA GLY A 98 -29.52 3.63 5.45
C GLY A 98 -28.97 3.30 6.84
N ARG A 99 -27.67 2.98 6.97
CA ARG A 99 -27.04 2.61 8.25
C ARG A 99 -26.65 3.84 9.05
N SER A 100 -26.56 3.69 10.37
CA SER A 100 -26.05 4.77 11.22
C SER A 100 -24.56 5.03 10.99
N ALA A 101 -24.14 6.29 11.15
CA ALA A 101 -22.72 6.65 11.09
C ALA A 101 -21.86 5.85 12.08
N THR A 102 -22.39 5.55 13.27
CA THR A 102 -21.72 4.73 14.28
C THR A 102 -21.48 3.29 13.80
N SER A 103 -22.44 2.68 13.11
CA SER A 103 -22.29 1.34 12.55
C SER A 103 -21.21 1.30 11.48
N LEU A 104 -21.17 2.31 10.60
CA LEU A 104 -20.16 2.43 9.56
C LEU A 104 -18.76 2.67 10.14
N LEU A 105 -18.65 3.52 11.18
CA LEU A 105 -17.38 3.75 11.89
C LEU A 105 -16.86 2.49 12.60
N LEU A 106 -17.76 1.70 13.21
CA LEU A 106 -17.38 0.42 13.82
C LEU A 106 -16.95 -0.60 12.78
N GLU A 107 -17.58 -0.62 11.61
CA GLU A 107 -17.13 -1.46 10.50
C GLU A 107 -15.76 -1.03 9.96
N GLN A 108 -15.54 0.27 9.77
CA GLN A 108 -14.24 0.83 9.39
C GLN A 108 -13.15 0.43 10.39
N LEU A 109 -13.45 0.54 11.69
CA LEU A 109 -12.54 0.13 12.76
C LEU A 109 -12.28 -1.37 12.73
N TRP A 110 -13.34 -2.19 12.57
CA TRP A 110 -13.21 -3.63 12.45
C TRP A 110 -12.30 -4.00 11.28
N LYS A 111 -12.61 -3.54 10.05
CA LYS A 111 -11.79 -3.75 8.85
C LYS A 111 -10.33 -3.35 9.06
N SER A 112 -10.09 -2.23 9.77
CA SER A 112 -8.74 -1.75 10.08
C SER A 112 -7.98 -2.68 11.02
N VAL A 113 -8.62 -3.17 12.09
CA VAL A 113 -7.99 -4.03 13.10
C VAL A 113 -7.86 -5.48 12.61
N SER A 114 -8.87 -5.98 11.90
CA SER A 114 -8.89 -7.34 11.36
C SER A 114 -8.01 -7.49 10.11
N ALA A 115 -7.48 -6.40 9.55
CA ALA A 115 -6.60 -6.37 8.39
C ALA A 115 -5.45 -7.38 8.44
N PHE A 116 -4.88 -7.58 9.62
CA PHE A 116 -3.70 -8.43 9.81
C PHE A 116 -4.01 -9.92 9.81
N ASN A 117 -5.25 -10.31 10.12
CA ASN A 117 -5.60 -11.71 10.36
C ASN A 117 -6.76 -12.22 9.48
N PHE A 118 -7.63 -11.33 8.99
CA PHE A 118 -8.89 -11.71 8.35
C PHE A 118 -9.28 -10.86 7.15
N THR A 119 -9.23 -9.53 7.25
CA THR A 119 -9.79 -8.64 6.21
C THR A 119 -8.74 -8.28 5.17
N PRO A 120 -8.89 -8.69 3.90
CA PRO A 120 -7.98 -8.27 2.84
C PRO A 120 -8.12 -6.78 2.52
N ASP A 121 -7.08 -6.21 1.94
CA ASP A 121 -7.12 -4.87 1.34
C ASP A 121 -8.06 -4.84 0.13
N PRO A 122 -9.17 -4.06 0.15
CA PRO A 122 -10.09 -3.97 -0.96
C PRO A 122 -9.60 -3.03 -2.08
N THR A 123 -8.49 -2.34 -1.89
CA THR A 123 -7.96 -1.37 -2.84
C THR A 123 -7.06 -2.01 -3.90
N PHE A 124 -6.99 -1.35 -5.05
CA PHE A 124 -6.24 -1.81 -6.22
C PHE A 124 -4.75 -1.45 -6.18
N TRP A 125 -4.12 -1.18 -5.02
CA TRP A 125 -2.70 -0.76 -5.04
C TRP A 125 -1.74 -1.94 -5.05
N TYR A 126 -1.98 -2.90 -4.16
CA TYR A 126 -1.24 -4.15 -4.12
C TYR A 126 -2.18 -5.35 -4.31
N ARG A 127 -3.39 -5.30 -3.74
CA ARG A 127 -4.43 -6.33 -3.91
C ARG A 127 -3.90 -7.77 -3.71
N PRO A 128 -3.32 -8.09 -2.54
CA PRO A 128 -2.82 -9.44 -2.26
C PRO A 128 -3.92 -10.51 -2.17
N ASP A 129 -5.19 -10.10 -2.06
CA ASP A 129 -6.36 -10.95 -1.80
C ASP A 129 -6.19 -11.87 -0.57
N ALA A 130 -5.42 -11.39 0.41
CA ALA A 130 -5.11 -12.08 1.65
C ALA A 130 -4.98 -11.06 2.81
N PRO A 131 -5.09 -11.50 4.07
CA PRO A 131 -4.71 -10.69 5.22
C PRO A 131 -3.26 -10.23 5.14
N LEU A 132 -2.94 -9.12 5.82
CA LEU A 132 -1.61 -8.50 5.74
C LEU A 132 -0.50 -9.32 6.40
N LEU A 133 -0.83 -10.22 7.33
CA LEU A 133 0.15 -11.13 7.94
C LEU A 133 -0.21 -12.59 7.62
N ASP A 134 0.83 -13.41 7.49
CA ASP A 134 0.65 -14.85 7.50
C ASP A 134 0.13 -15.34 8.87
N PRO A 135 -0.50 -16.52 8.96
CA PRO A 135 -1.11 -16.98 10.21
C PRO A 135 -0.15 -17.06 11.41
N LEU A 136 1.13 -17.37 11.20
CA LEU A 136 2.11 -17.45 12.30
C LEU A 136 2.47 -16.05 12.79
N SER A 137 2.82 -15.16 11.88
CA SER A 137 3.12 -13.76 12.21
C SER A 137 1.91 -13.06 12.83
N GLY A 138 0.71 -13.32 12.31
CA GLY A 138 -0.56 -12.80 12.82
C GLY A 138 -0.87 -13.29 14.23
N LEU A 139 -0.60 -14.55 14.56
CA LEU A 139 -0.75 -15.07 15.92
C LEU A 139 0.17 -14.34 16.90
N PHE A 140 1.47 -14.28 16.59
CA PHE A 140 2.43 -13.62 17.49
C PHE A 140 2.22 -12.11 17.55
N PHE A 141 1.74 -11.49 16.48
CA PHE A 141 1.36 -10.09 16.49
C PHE A 141 0.27 -9.80 17.53
N VAL A 142 -0.82 -10.58 17.54
CA VAL A 142 -1.91 -10.42 18.53
C VAL A 142 -1.40 -10.65 19.95
N LEU A 143 -0.60 -11.68 20.17
CA LEU A 143 0.01 -11.96 21.47
C LEU A 143 0.95 -10.83 21.92
N GLY A 144 1.72 -10.26 21.01
CA GLY A 144 2.62 -9.15 21.28
C GLY A 144 1.90 -7.85 21.57
N LEU A 145 0.80 -7.56 20.87
CA LEU A 145 -0.07 -6.43 21.15
C LEU A 145 -0.64 -6.52 22.58
N ALA A 146 -1.13 -7.69 22.97
CA ALA A 146 -1.63 -7.96 24.31
C ALA A 146 -0.52 -7.87 25.37
N ALA A 147 0.63 -8.51 25.15
CA ALA A 147 1.77 -8.48 26.07
C ALA A 147 2.31 -7.05 26.28
N ALA A 148 2.37 -6.26 25.22
CA ALA A 148 2.77 -4.87 25.30
C ALA A 148 1.76 -4.01 26.08
N ALA A 149 0.47 -4.35 26.03
CA ALA A 149 -0.57 -3.60 26.74
C ALA A 149 -0.42 -3.74 28.26
N VAL A 150 -0.10 -4.95 28.74
CA VAL A 150 0.16 -5.22 30.17
C VAL A 150 1.27 -4.31 30.73
N ARG A 151 2.23 -3.92 29.88
CA ARG A 151 3.37 -3.07 30.26
C ARG A 151 3.36 -1.72 29.53
N ALA A 152 2.19 -1.20 29.14
CA ALA A 152 2.07 0.02 28.34
C ALA A 152 2.70 1.26 28.99
N ARG A 153 2.80 1.30 30.33
CA ARG A 153 3.50 2.36 31.08
C ARG A 153 5.02 2.37 30.83
N ARG A 154 5.60 1.27 30.34
CA ARG A 154 7.02 1.24 29.95
C ARG A 154 7.20 2.01 28.64
N PRO A 155 8.17 2.94 28.56
CA PRO A 155 8.42 3.77 27.39
C PRO A 155 8.37 3.07 26.03
N GLY A 156 9.01 1.90 25.90
CA GLY A 156 9.03 1.17 24.64
C GLY A 156 7.66 0.61 24.25
N HIS A 157 6.97 -0.04 25.19
CA HIS A 157 5.66 -0.65 24.91
C HIS A 157 4.57 0.39 24.67
N GLY A 158 4.59 1.50 25.42
CA GLY A 158 3.68 2.62 25.16
C GLY A 158 3.91 3.26 23.80
N LEU A 159 5.16 3.36 23.33
CA LEU A 159 5.47 3.81 21.96
C LEU A 159 4.87 2.86 20.92
N LEU A 160 5.00 1.54 21.10
CA LEU A 160 4.44 0.56 20.16
C LEU A 160 2.91 0.72 20.06
N HIS A 161 2.21 0.88 21.18
CA HIS A 161 0.77 1.13 21.18
C HIS A 161 0.39 2.46 20.53
N LEU A 162 1.07 3.55 20.90
CA LEU A 162 0.80 4.86 20.31
C LEU A 162 1.05 4.84 18.80
N TRP A 163 2.14 4.22 18.35
CA TRP A 163 2.45 4.10 16.93
C TRP A 163 1.39 3.27 16.21
N PHE A 164 1.14 2.04 16.67
CA PHE A 164 0.17 1.14 16.06
C PHE A 164 -1.22 1.77 15.98
N TRP A 165 -1.78 2.22 17.12
CA TRP A 165 -3.13 2.76 17.16
C TRP A 165 -3.27 4.09 16.42
N SER A 166 -2.22 4.93 16.36
CA SER A 166 -2.26 6.14 15.53
C SER A 166 -2.47 5.80 14.06
N PHE A 167 -1.78 4.78 13.54
CA PHE A 167 -1.96 4.33 12.17
C PHE A 167 -3.31 3.65 11.94
N ILE A 168 -3.79 2.84 12.88
CA ILE A 168 -5.13 2.23 12.80
C ILE A 168 -6.21 3.31 12.71
N PHE A 169 -6.20 4.28 13.64
CA PHE A 169 -7.25 5.30 13.68
C PHE A 169 -7.09 6.34 12.58
N LEU A 170 -5.94 7.02 12.54
CA LEU A 170 -5.73 8.18 11.66
C LEU A 170 -5.37 7.78 10.22
N GLY A 171 -4.72 6.64 10.03
CA GLY A 171 -4.28 6.16 8.72
C GLY A 171 -5.29 5.28 7.99
N TRP A 172 -6.19 4.59 8.72
CA TRP A 172 -7.18 3.68 8.15
C TRP A 172 -8.62 3.99 8.57
N THR A 173 -8.97 3.89 9.86
CA THR A 173 -10.37 3.96 10.32
C THR A 173 -11.06 5.27 9.91
N LEU A 174 -10.37 6.41 10.04
CA LEU A 174 -10.87 7.74 9.68
C LEU A 174 -10.66 8.09 8.20
N THR A 175 -10.31 7.11 7.38
CA THR A 175 -10.05 7.31 5.96
C THR A 175 -10.79 6.28 5.12
N GLU A 176 -11.13 6.61 3.88
CA GLU A 176 -11.95 5.74 3.03
C GLU A 176 -11.29 4.40 2.75
N ASN A 177 -12.07 3.34 2.54
CA ASN A 177 -11.62 2.02 2.07
C ASN A 177 -10.48 1.36 2.91
N PRO A 178 -10.62 1.18 4.24
CA PRO A 178 -9.67 0.41 5.03
C PRO A 178 -9.89 -1.11 4.90
N PRO A 179 -8.84 -1.92 5.13
CA PRO A 179 -7.45 -1.50 5.23
C PRO A 179 -6.92 -1.12 3.84
N SER A 180 -6.04 -0.15 3.78
CA SER A 180 -5.44 0.29 2.53
C SER A 180 -3.93 0.26 2.66
N SER A 181 -3.33 -0.74 2.04
CA SER A 181 -1.96 -1.18 2.33
C SER A 181 -0.92 -0.10 2.06
N GLN A 182 -1.11 0.69 1.01
CA GLN A 182 -0.23 1.81 0.66
C GLN A 182 -0.22 2.91 1.73
N ARG A 183 -1.34 3.13 2.45
CA ARG A 183 -1.38 4.01 3.64
C ARG A 183 -0.79 3.35 4.88
N GLY A 184 -0.72 2.02 4.90
CA GLY A 184 -0.21 1.24 6.01
C GLY A 184 1.31 1.04 6.05
N VAL A 185 2.07 1.42 5.02
CA VAL A 185 3.53 1.17 4.96
C VAL A 185 4.27 1.64 6.22
N GLY A 186 3.87 2.79 6.78
CA GLY A 186 4.47 3.34 8.00
C GLY A 186 4.22 2.53 9.28
N MET A 187 3.32 1.53 9.27
CA MET A 187 3.07 0.65 10.41
C MET A 187 3.83 -0.67 10.35
N VAL A 188 4.44 -1.01 9.21
CA VAL A 188 5.19 -2.27 9.03
C VAL A 188 6.21 -2.51 10.15
N PRO A 189 7.04 -1.52 10.55
CA PRO A 189 8.03 -1.76 11.60
C PRO A 189 7.41 -2.06 12.97
N VAL A 190 6.35 -1.34 13.36
CA VAL A 190 5.70 -1.56 14.67
C VAL A 190 4.98 -2.91 14.70
N VAL A 191 4.35 -3.33 13.61
CA VAL A 191 3.71 -4.64 13.49
C VAL A 191 4.75 -5.76 13.60
N ALA A 192 5.88 -5.64 12.90
CA ALA A 192 6.98 -6.60 12.99
C ALA A 192 7.57 -6.68 14.42
N VAL A 193 7.77 -5.54 15.08
CA VAL A 193 8.25 -5.51 16.47
C VAL A 193 7.23 -6.13 17.41
N LEU A 194 5.93 -5.85 17.24
CA LEU A 194 4.88 -6.47 18.05
C LEU A 194 4.84 -7.98 17.84
N ALA A 195 4.93 -8.48 16.61
CA ALA A 195 5.04 -9.93 16.34
C ALA A 195 6.28 -10.54 17.04
N ALA A 196 7.43 -9.87 16.97
CA ALA A 196 8.63 -10.32 17.67
C ALA A 196 8.47 -10.32 19.20
N VAL A 197 7.82 -9.29 19.77
CA VAL A 197 7.49 -9.23 21.21
C VAL A 197 6.60 -10.40 21.60
N GLY A 198 5.57 -10.71 20.82
CA GLY A 198 4.70 -11.85 21.08
C GLY A 198 5.47 -13.16 21.08
N LEU A 199 6.28 -13.41 20.05
CA LEU A 199 7.12 -14.61 19.97
C LEU A 199 8.06 -14.73 21.18
N VAL A 200 8.75 -13.66 21.54
CA VAL A 200 9.71 -13.66 22.65
C VAL A 200 9.02 -13.85 24.00
N GLU A 201 7.90 -13.17 24.27
CA GLU A 201 7.16 -13.31 25.52
C GLU A 201 6.51 -14.70 25.63
N THR A 202 5.98 -15.27 24.54
CA THR A 202 5.46 -16.65 24.52
C THR A 202 6.56 -17.67 24.83
N MET A 203 7.73 -17.53 24.22
CA MET A 203 8.88 -18.40 24.53
C MET A 203 9.38 -18.21 25.96
N GLY A 204 9.38 -16.97 26.45
CA GLY A 204 9.70 -16.65 27.83
C GLY A 204 8.74 -17.32 28.83
N LEU A 205 7.44 -17.34 28.52
CA LEU A 205 6.43 -18.02 29.33
C LEU A 205 6.63 -19.54 29.30
N ALA A 206 6.83 -20.13 28.12
CA ALA A 206 7.09 -21.56 27.97
C ALA A 206 8.31 -22.01 28.81
N ARG A 207 9.38 -21.21 28.83
CA ARG A 207 10.55 -21.46 29.68
C ARG A 207 10.23 -21.42 31.16
N ARG A 208 9.38 -20.50 31.62
CA ARG A 208 8.97 -20.41 33.02
C ARG A 208 8.12 -21.60 33.42
N VAL A 209 7.12 -21.97 32.62
CA VAL A 209 6.25 -23.13 32.91
C VAL A 209 7.07 -24.41 32.98
N ALA A 210 7.98 -24.63 32.03
CA ALA A 210 8.90 -25.76 32.07
C ALA A 210 9.78 -25.72 33.33
N ALA A 211 10.33 -24.56 33.69
CA ALA A 211 11.12 -24.38 34.90
C ALA A 211 10.38 -24.77 36.18
N TRP A 212 9.11 -24.40 36.30
CA TRP A 212 8.25 -24.79 37.43
C TRP A 212 8.04 -26.31 37.50
N GLY A 213 7.81 -26.97 36.36
CA GLY A 213 7.62 -28.43 36.32
C GLY A 213 8.86 -29.23 36.76
N GLU A 214 10.07 -28.81 36.39
CA GLU A 214 11.29 -29.52 36.82
C GLU A 214 11.74 -29.16 38.23
N ALA A 215 11.42 -27.96 38.75
CA ALA A 215 11.64 -27.68 40.18
C ALA A 215 10.88 -28.67 41.07
N ILE A 216 9.75 -29.20 40.57
CA ILE A 216 8.99 -30.28 41.20
C ILE A 216 9.61 -31.67 40.93
N ALA A 217 10.27 -31.87 39.78
CA ALA A 217 10.79 -33.17 39.33
C ALA A 217 12.31 -33.41 39.53
N GLY A 218 13.07 -32.45 40.06
CA GLY A 218 14.48 -32.62 40.47
C GLY A 218 15.53 -32.66 39.34
N GLY A 219 15.19 -32.28 38.11
CA GLY A 219 16.10 -32.32 36.95
C GLY A 219 16.96 -31.06 36.76
N GLN A 220 18.24 -31.23 36.39
CA GLN A 220 19.22 -30.17 36.11
C GLN A 220 19.79 -30.26 34.67
N ILE A 221 19.02 -29.94 33.62
CA ILE A 221 19.60 -29.88 32.26
C ILE A 221 19.19 -28.61 31.48
N ASP A 222 20.17 -27.88 30.93
CA ASP A 222 20.03 -26.66 30.09
C ASP A 222 19.56 -26.93 28.63
N LEU A 223 18.87 -28.05 28.38
CA LEU A 223 18.28 -28.35 27.06
C LEU A 223 17.22 -27.30 26.63
N ARG A 224 16.71 -26.55 27.60
CA ARG A 224 15.63 -25.55 27.48
C ARG A 224 16.02 -24.35 26.63
N GLY A 225 17.22 -23.80 26.84
CA GLY A 225 17.70 -22.64 26.08
C GLY A 225 17.93 -23.00 24.62
N ARG A 226 18.44 -24.20 24.36
CA ARG A 226 18.67 -24.72 23.00
C ARG A 226 17.34 -25.01 22.31
N PHE A 227 16.40 -25.67 22.98
CA PHE A 227 15.07 -25.93 22.42
C PHE A 227 14.32 -24.64 22.07
N CYS A 228 14.26 -23.66 22.98
CA CYS A 228 13.57 -22.40 22.66
C CYS A 228 14.25 -21.64 21.51
N ARG A 229 15.58 -21.62 21.44
CA ARG A 229 16.30 -21.03 20.30
C ARG A 229 16.01 -21.77 19.00
N ALA A 230 15.99 -23.10 19.04
CA ALA A 230 15.64 -23.93 17.90
C ALA A 230 14.18 -23.71 17.46
N ALA A 231 13.23 -23.60 18.40
CA ALA A 231 11.83 -23.32 18.12
C ALA A 231 11.64 -21.92 17.50
N VAL A 232 12.30 -20.89 18.05
CA VAL A 232 12.31 -19.55 17.44
C VAL A 232 12.91 -19.60 16.04
N GLY A 233 14.06 -20.26 15.87
CA GLY A 233 14.69 -20.41 14.55
C GLY A 233 13.78 -21.11 13.55
N LEU A 234 13.11 -22.19 13.97
CA LEU A 234 12.16 -22.92 13.14
C LEU A 234 10.95 -22.04 12.77
N ILE A 235 10.38 -21.30 13.72
CA ILE A 235 9.27 -20.38 13.46
C ILE A 235 9.68 -19.31 12.44
N LEU A 236 10.87 -18.72 12.60
CA LEU A 236 11.38 -17.72 11.64
C LEU A 236 11.59 -18.32 10.25
N VAL A 237 12.14 -19.53 10.15
CA VAL A 237 12.30 -20.23 8.86
C VAL A 237 10.94 -20.53 8.24
N LEU A 238 9.97 -21.03 9.02
CA LEU A 238 8.62 -21.30 8.51
C LEU A 238 7.93 -20.01 8.03
N THR A 239 7.99 -18.93 8.80
CA THR A 239 7.49 -17.61 8.39
C THR A 239 8.14 -17.14 7.10
N ALA A 240 9.47 -17.25 6.98
CA ALA A 240 10.18 -16.87 5.76
C ALA A 240 9.74 -17.71 4.55
N VAL A 241 9.64 -19.04 4.70
CA VAL A 241 9.19 -19.94 3.63
C VAL A 241 7.75 -19.66 3.21
N ILE A 242 6.84 -19.43 4.17
CA ILE A 242 5.44 -19.07 3.87
C ILE A 242 5.37 -17.77 3.07
N ASN A 243 6.09 -16.74 3.51
CA ASN A 243 6.09 -15.43 2.84
C ASN A 243 6.76 -15.50 1.46
N MET A 244 7.88 -16.21 1.32
CA MET A 244 8.53 -16.41 0.01
C MET A 244 7.63 -17.18 -0.96
N ARG A 245 6.97 -18.25 -0.50
CA ARG A 245 6.04 -19.02 -1.32
C ARG A 245 4.83 -18.17 -1.73
N PHE A 246 4.27 -17.40 -0.82
CA PHE A 246 3.17 -16.49 -1.14
C PHE A 246 3.62 -15.44 -2.15
N TYR A 247 4.71 -14.71 -1.86
CA TYR A 247 5.17 -13.62 -2.69
C TYR A 247 5.58 -14.10 -4.09
N PHE A 248 6.52 -15.03 -4.20
CA PHE A 248 7.08 -15.46 -5.48
C PHE A 248 6.25 -16.54 -6.19
N GLY A 249 5.52 -17.37 -5.44
CA GLY A 249 4.78 -18.51 -5.99
C GLY A 249 3.30 -18.25 -6.24
N VAL A 250 2.69 -17.26 -5.56
CA VAL A 250 1.25 -16.98 -5.66
C VAL A 250 0.98 -15.55 -6.12
N TYR A 251 1.61 -14.56 -5.51
CA TYR A 251 1.32 -13.14 -5.73
C TYR A 251 1.96 -12.62 -7.02
N THR A 252 3.29 -12.67 -7.15
CA THR A 252 4.01 -12.18 -8.35
C THR A 252 3.55 -12.85 -9.66
N PRO A 253 3.28 -14.17 -9.72
CA PRO A 253 2.82 -14.81 -10.94
C PRO A 253 1.45 -14.33 -11.42
N ARG A 254 0.60 -13.75 -10.56
CA ARG A 254 -0.70 -13.19 -10.96
C ARG A 254 -0.58 -11.96 -11.85
N ARG A 255 0.56 -11.27 -11.86
CA ARG A 255 0.79 -10.01 -12.59
C ARG A 255 -0.22 -8.89 -12.28
N VAL A 256 -0.96 -9.01 -11.18
CA VAL A 256 -1.84 -7.96 -10.68
C VAL A 256 -0.99 -6.98 -9.88
N TYR A 257 -0.33 -6.05 -10.56
CA TYR A 257 0.40 -4.94 -9.93
C TYR A 257 -0.57 -3.82 -9.56
N GLY A 258 -1.52 -4.17 -8.71
CA GLY A 258 -2.58 -3.29 -8.28
C GLY A 258 -3.83 -3.31 -9.17
N ASN A 259 -3.75 -2.79 -10.39
CA ASN A 259 -4.87 -2.73 -11.34
C ASN A 259 -4.61 -3.65 -12.56
N PRO A 260 -5.57 -4.49 -12.99
CA PRO A 260 -5.47 -5.25 -14.25
C PRO A 260 -5.08 -4.43 -15.49
N THR A 261 -5.40 -3.13 -15.53
CA THR A 261 -4.98 -2.23 -16.63
C THR A 261 -3.48 -1.94 -16.64
N ALA A 262 -2.76 -2.17 -15.53
CA ALA A 262 -1.31 -2.02 -15.49
C ALA A 262 -0.61 -3.08 -16.36
N GLU A 263 -1.10 -4.32 -16.38
CA GLU A 263 -0.57 -5.35 -17.29
C GLU A 263 -0.84 -5.00 -18.75
N VAL A 264 -2.05 -4.53 -19.06
CA VAL A 264 -2.42 -4.05 -20.41
C VAL A 264 -1.46 -2.95 -20.86
N ALA A 265 -1.24 -1.94 -20.03
CA ALA A 265 -0.36 -0.82 -20.33
C ALA A 265 1.08 -1.28 -20.57
N ASP A 266 1.62 -2.16 -19.72
CA ASP A 266 3.00 -2.61 -19.80
C ASP A 266 3.25 -3.44 -21.06
N VAL A 267 2.37 -4.41 -21.34
CA VAL A 267 2.44 -5.24 -22.56
C VAL A 267 2.26 -4.40 -23.82
N LEU A 268 1.36 -3.41 -23.80
CA LEU A 268 1.19 -2.49 -24.93
C LEU A 268 2.45 -1.64 -25.16
N CYS A 269 3.05 -1.10 -24.10
CA CYS A 269 4.28 -0.34 -24.23
C CYS A 269 5.41 -1.19 -24.81
N ASP A 270 5.61 -2.41 -24.29
CA ASP A 270 6.60 -3.36 -24.83
C ASP A 270 6.34 -3.67 -26.31
N ALA A 271 5.09 -3.89 -26.70
CA ALA A 271 4.72 -4.21 -28.08
C ALA A 271 4.92 -3.05 -29.06
N LEU A 272 4.83 -1.80 -28.61
CA LEU A 272 5.00 -0.62 -29.44
C LEU A 272 6.45 -0.11 -29.46
N GLU A 273 7.20 -0.22 -28.36
CA GLU A 273 8.61 0.23 -28.27
C GLU A 273 9.56 -0.54 -29.19
N VAL A 274 9.24 -1.80 -29.51
CA VAL A 274 10.04 -2.62 -30.42
C VAL A 274 9.80 -2.32 -31.90
N ARG A 275 8.78 -1.51 -32.23
CA ARG A 275 8.44 -1.16 -33.61
C ARG A 275 9.32 -0.01 -34.10
N ALA A 276 9.79 -0.10 -35.34
CA ALA A 276 10.62 0.96 -35.94
C ALA A 276 9.86 2.28 -36.14
N ALA A 277 8.55 2.19 -36.41
CA ALA A 277 7.63 3.30 -36.47
C ALA A 277 6.25 2.82 -35.98
N VAL A 278 5.52 3.71 -35.31
CA VAL A 278 4.16 3.43 -34.81
C VAL A 278 3.22 4.43 -35.51
N PRO A 279 2.21 3.95 -36.26
CA PRO A 279 1.16 4.81 -36.81
C PRO A 279 0.36 5.51 -35.70
N PRO A 280 -0.42 6.55 -36.02
CA PRO A 280 -1.37 7.13 -35.08
C PRO A 280 -2.26 6.07 -34.42
N VAL A 281 -2.30 6.09 -33.08
CA VAL A 281 -3.01 5.10 -32.27
C VAL A 281 -4.43 5.55 -31.96
N TYR A 282 -5.40 4.68 -32.25
CA TYR A 282 -6.81 4.83 -31.90
C TYR A 282 -7.13 3.82 -30.79
N PHE A 283 -7.20 4.30 -29.56
CA PHE A 283 -7.28 3.47 -28.37
C PHE A 283 -8.74 3.26 -27.95
N ASP A 284 -9.26 2.06 -28.18
CA ASP A 284 -10.60 1.62 -27.79
C ASP A 284 -10.52 0.85 -26.47
N GLY A 285 -10.48 1.62 -25.37
CA GLY A 285 -10.40 1.09 -24.01
C GLY A 285 -11.37 1.69 -23.00
N ALA A 286 -12.12 2.73 -23.37
CA ALA A 286 -13.09 3.35 -22.48
C ALA A 286 -14.24 2.37 -22.15
N PRO A 287 -14.80 2.41 -20.92
CA PRO A 287 -14.43 3.26 -19.80
C PRO A 287 -13.33 2.66 -18.89
N VAL A 288 -12.76 1.50 -19.26
CA VAL A 288 -11.85 0.72 -18.41
C VAL A 288 -10.47 1.36 -18.31
N MET A 289 -9.97 1.89 -19.43
CA MET A 289 -8.66 2.52 -19.54
C MET A 289 -8.69 3.56 -20.65
N TYR A 290 -7.87 4.60 -20.53
CA TYR A 290 -7.74 5.66 -21.52
C TYR A 290 -6.29 5.75 -22.01
N TRP A 291 -6.09 6.33 -23.18
CA TRP A 291 -4.76 6.48 -23.79
C TRP A 291 -3.79 7.27 -22.91
N ASP A 292 -4.31 8.24 -22.15
CA ASP A 292 -3.52 9.07 -21.22
C ASP A 292 -3.10 8.34 -19.93
N PHE A 293 -3.35 7.04 -19.82
CA PHE A 293 -2.94 6.24 -18.68
C PHE A 293 -1.45 6.39 -18.39
N GLY A 294 -1.09 6.64 -17.13
CA GLY A 294 0.23 7.16 -16.75
C GLY A 294 1.44 6.34 -17.23
N ALA A 295 1.32 5.00 -17.37
CA ALA A 295 2.38 4.17 -17.92
C ALA A 295 2.57 4.39 -19.44
N ILE A 296 1.47 4.45 -20.20
CA ILE A 296 1.48 4.78 -21.64
C ILE A 296 2.04 6.19 -21.82
N GLY A 297 1.50 7.18 -21.11
CA GLY A 297 1.97 8.56 -21.20
C GLY A 297 3.42 8.78 -20.74
N PHE A 298 3.99 7.87 -19.95
CA PHE A 298 5.41 7.92 -19.56
C PHE A 298 6.32 7.24 -20.58
N ARG A 299 5.98 6.02 -21.02
CA ARG A 299 6.82 5.18 -21.87
C ARG A 299 6.69 5.55 -23.36
N LEU A 300 5.48 5.85 -23.81
CA LEU A 300 5.14 6.10 -25.22
C LEU A 300 4.96 7.58 -25.54
N ARG A 301 5.74 8.47 -24.91
CA ARG A 301 5.64 9.94 -25.10
C ARG A 301 5.76 10.43 -26.55
N GLY A 302 6.47 9.69 -27.38
CA GLY A 302 6.68 10.01 -28.80
C GLY A 302 5.63 9.41 -29.73
N VAL A 303 4.69 8.60 -29.22
CA VAL A 303 3.64 7.96 -30.01
C VAL A 303 2.40 8.84 -29.97
N GLU A 304 1.94 9.22 -31.16
CA GLU A 304 0.68 9.94 -31.32
C GLU A 304 -0.48 8.97 -31.12
N GLY A 305 -1.41 9.31 -30.22
CA GLY A 305 -2.60 8.50 -29.99
C GLY A 305 -3.70 9.27 -29.30
N ARG A 306 -4.93 8.75 -29.43
CA ARG A 306 -6.15 9.29 -28.83
C ARG A 306 -7.11 8.17 -28.44
N ASP A 307 -7.97 8.44 -27.48
CA ASP A 307 -9.13 7.59 -27.22
C ASP A 307 -10.06 7.57 -28.44
N PHE A 308 -10.65 6.40 -28.70
CA PHE A 308 -11.50 6.18 -29.86
C PHE A 308 -12.62 5.19 -29.49
N SER A 309 -13.83 5.45 -29.97
CA SER A 309 -14.91 4.47 -29.97
C SER A 309 -15.50 4.31 -31.37
N PRO A 310 -15.77 3.08 -31.85
CA PRO A 310 -16.46 2.89 -33.13
C PRO A 310 -17.87 3.50 -33.19
N ASP A 311 -18.47 3.84 -32.04
CA ASP A 311 -19.75 4.54 -31.97
C ASP A 311 -19.65 6.04 -32.30
N GLU A 312 -18.46 6.63 -32.12
CA GLU A 312 -18.21 8.06 -32.42
C GLU A 312 -17.94 8.30 -33.91
N GLY A 313 -17.56 7.25 -34.65
CA GLY A 313 -17.49 7.25 -36.10
C GLY A 313 -16.14 6.80 -36.66
N LEU A 314 -16.16 5.79 -37.54
CA LEU A 314 -14.97 5.26 -38.22
C LEU A 314 -14.48 6.15 -39.38
N GLY A 315 -15.28 7.14 -39.79
CA GLY A 315 -14.95 8.04 -40.91
C GLY A 315 -13.91 9.13 -40.58
N ASP A 316 -13.68 9.41 -39.30
CA ASP A 316 -12.75 10.43 -38.82
C ASP A 316 -11.32 9.88 -38.57
N VAL A 317 -11.06 8.66 -39.07
CA VAL A 317 -9.77 7.99 -38.97
C VAL A 317 -8.89 8.43 -40.13
N ASP A 318 -7.83 9.16 -39.82
CA ASP A 318 -6.79 9.52 -40.79
C ASP A 318 -5.91 8.30 -41.09
N LEU A 319 -5.89 7.89 -42.36
CA LEU A 319 -5.12 6.76 -42.88
C LEU A 319 -3.87 7.19 -43.66
N SER A 320 -3.60 8.50 -43.79
CA SER A 320 -2.46 9.03 -44.56
C SER A 320 -1.10 8.51 -44.08
N ARG A 321 -0.99 8.19 -42.79
CA ARG A 321 0.19 7.62 -42.13
C ARG A 321 -0.03 6.18 -41.65
N GLY A 322 -1.11 5.56 -42.11
CA GLY A 322 -1.67 4.33 -41.54
C GLY A 322 -2.41 4.60 -40.23
N ALA A 323 -3.00 3.56 -39.66
CA ALA A 323 -3.69 3.65 -38.37
C ALA A 323 -3.47 2.37 -37.56
N LEU A 324 -3.32 2.52 -36.25
CA LEU A 324 -3.23 1.40 -35.33
C LEU A 324 -4.37 1.47 -34.32
N PHE A 325 -5.35 0.57 -34.43
CA PHE A 325 -6.36 0.42 -33.40
C PHE A 325 -5.85 -0.49 -32.30
N VAL A 326 -6.03 -0.05 -31.06
CA VAL A 326 -5.77 -0.86 -29.87
C VAL A 326 -7.13 -1.12 -29.22
N VAL A 327 -7.67 -2.33 -29.43
CA VAL A 327 -9.00 -2.70 -28.91
C VAL A 327 -8.79 -3.55 -27.67
N LEU A 328 -9.22 -3.07 -26.51
CA LEU A 328 -9.10 -3.84 -25.27
C LEU A 328 -9.98 -5.10 -25.30
N GLY A 329 -9.60 -6.10 -24.52
CA GLY A 329 -10.34 -7.37 -24.44
C GLY A 329 -11.80 -7.19 -24.04
N GLU A 330 -12.09 -6.20 -23.22
CA GLU A 330 -13.45 -5.82 -22.81
C GLU A 330 -14.30 -5.27 -23.98
N ASN A 331 -13.64 -4.65 -24.97
CA ASN A 331 -14.26 -4.10 -26.18
C ASN A 331 -14.03 -5.02 -27.40
N ALA A 332 -13.66 -6.29 -27.20
CA ALA A 332 -13.42 -7.24 -28.28
C ALA A 332 -14.54 -7.33 -29.36
N PRO A 333 -15.85 -7.19 -29.04
CA PRO A 333 -16.90 -7.15 -30.06
C PRO A 333 -16.72 -6.05 -31.12
N ASP A 334 -16.13 -4.92 -30.75
CA ASP A 334 -15.95 -3.76 -31.62
C ASP A 334 -14.95 -4.00 -32.75
N LEU A 335 -14.03 -4.95 -32.56
CA LEU A 335 -13.08 -5.37 -33.60
C LEU A 335 -13.79 -5.84 -34.88
N SER A 336 -14.99 -6.41 -34.77
CA SER A 336 -15.78 -6.84 -35.93
C SER A 336 -16.23 -5.66 -36.80
N ARG A 337 -16.57 -4.52 -36.18
CA ARG A 337 -16.98 -3.28 -36.85
C ARG A 337 -15.77 -2.60 -37.51
N ILE A 338 -14.64 -2.56 -36.82
CA ILE A 338 -13.39 -2.02 -37.36
C ILE A 338 -12.95 -2.84 -38.60
N ARG A 339 -12.99 -4.18 -38.52
CA ARG A 339 -12.69 -5.07 -39.65
C ARG A 339 -13.65 -4.89 -40.82
N ALA A 340 -14.93 -4.63 -40.56
CA ALA A 340 -15.91 -4.40 -41.62
C ALA A 340 -15.65 -3.07 -42.36
N ALA A 341 -15.18 -2.04 -41.65
CA ALA A 341 -14.83 -0.75 -42.26
C ALA A 341 -13.47 -0.76 -42.97
N PHE A 342 -12.51 -1.53 -42.45
CA PHE A 342 -11.14 -1.57 -42.94
C PHE A 342 -10.66 -3.01 -43.17
N PRO A 343 -11.15 -3.70 -44.21
CA PRO A 343 -10.94 -5.15 -44.37
C PRO A 343 -9.48 -5.56 -44.58
N ASP A 344 -8.61 -4.66 -45.05
CA ASP A 344 -7.20 -4.94 -45.36
C ASP A 344 -6.28 -4.89 -44.12
N GLY A 345 -6.82 -4.59 -42.94
CA GLY A 345 -6.03 -4.49 -41.71
C GLY A 345 -5.57 -5.85 -41.16
N ARG A 346 -4.42 -5.83 -40.46
CA ARG A 346 -3.82 -7.01 -39.83
C ARG A 346 -4.05 -7.00 -38.33
N ALA A 347 -4.55 -8.12 -37.80
CA ALA A 347 -4.80 -8.28 -36.37
C ALA A 347 -3.66 -9.05 -35.68
N GLU A 348 -3.19 -8.53 -34.55
CA GLU A 348 -2.27 -9.21 -33.64
C GLU A 348 -2.85 -9.17 -32.22
N THR A 349 -2.98 -10.33 -31.60
CA THR A 349 -3.69 -10.48 -30.32
C THR A 349 -2.70 -10.70 -29.18
N PHE A 350 -2.89 -9.96 -28.08
CA PHE A 350 -2.04 -10.04 -26.89
C PHE A 350 -2.87 -10.57 -25.72
N CYS A 351 -2.42 -11.68 -25.13
CA CYS A 351 -3.06 -12.29 -23.96
C CYS A 351 -2.12 -12.25 -22.75
N SER A 352 -2.71 -12.23 -21.55
CA SER A 352 -1.96 -12.32 -20.30
C SER A 352 -1.24 -13.65 -20.21
N ALA A 353 0.05 -13.61 -19.87
CA ALA A 353 0.82 -14.83 -19.63
C ALA A 353 0.43 -15.50 -18.28
N ALA A 354 -0.30 -14.81 -17.41
CA ALA A 354 -0.69 -15.33 -16.10
C ALA A 354 -1.93 -16.23 -16.18
N ASP A 355 -2.95 -15.84 -16.94
CA ASP A 355 -4.26 -16.52 -16.98
C ASP A 355 -4.82 -16.73 -18.39
N GLY A 356 -4.13 -16.29 -19.44
CA GLY A 356 -4.57 -16.40 -20.84
C GLY A 356 -5.68 -15.44 -21.24
N ARG A 357 -6.07 -14.50 -20.36
CA ARG A 357 -7.09 -13.48 -20.66
C ARG A 357 -6.64 -12.60 -21.81
N LEU A 358 -7.54 -12.29 -22.73
CA LEU A 358 -7.32 -11.30 -23.77
C LEU A 358 -7.06 -9.92 -23.14
N LEU A 359 -5.88 -9.34 -23.38
CA LEU A 359 -5.54 -7.99 -22.91
C LEU A 359 -6.03 -6.96 -23.93
N PHE A 360 -5.57 -7.09 -25.17
CA PHE A 360 -5.97 -6.24 -26.28
C PHE A 360 -5.66 -6.90 -27.62
N THR A 361 -6.24 -6.39 -28.69
CA THR A 361 -5.89 -6.70 -30.06
C THR A 361 -5.40 -5.44 -30.75
N LEU A 362 -4.21 -5.52 -31.34
CA LEU A 362 -3.71 -4.53 -32.29
C LEU A 362 -4.35 -4.81 -33.64
N TYR A 363 -4.94 -3.80 -34.26
CA TYR A 363 -5.44 -3.88 -35.62
C TYR A 363 -4.81 -2.77 -36.46
N GLU A 364 -3.87 -3.15 -37.30
CA GLU A 364 -3.01 -2.23 -38.05
C GLU A 364 -3.49 -2.12 -39.50
N ILE A 365 -3.69 -0.89 -39.95
CA ILE A 365 -4.01 -0.55 -41.33
C ILE A 365 -2.79 0.14 -41.93
N PRO A 366 -2.27 -0.35 -43.07
CA PRO A 366 -1.17 0.30 -43.76
C PRO A 366 -1.57 1.71 -44.22
N ALA A 367 -0.58 2.59 -44.41
CA ALA A 367 -0.83 3.87 -45.02
C ALA A 367 -1.42 3.68 -46.42
N THR A 368 -2.42 4.49 -46.77
CA THR A 368 -2.87 4.59 -48.16
C THR A 368 -1.73 5.20 -48.98
N GLU A 369 -1.13 4.41 -49.87
CA GLU A 369 -0.26 4.95 -50.94
C GLU A 369 -1.16 5.77 -51.87
N ASP A 370 -0.87 7.07 -52.01
CA ASP A 370 -1.45 7.93 -53.05
C ASP A 370 -1.02 7.49 -54.46
#